data_AF-A0A6A3K4A4-F1
#
_entry.id   AF-A0A6A3K4A4-F1
#
_cell.length_a   1.000
_cell.length_b   1.000
_cell.length_c   1.000
_cell.angle_alpha   90.00
_cell.angle_beta   90.00
_cell.angle_gamma   90.00
#
_symmetry.space_group_name_H-M   'P 1'
#
loop_
_entity.id
_entity.type
_entity.pdbx_description
1 polymer ?
#
loop_
_entity_poly.entity_id
_entity_poly.type
_entity_poly.pdbx_seq_one_letter_code
_entity_poly.pdbx_strand_id
1 'polypeptide(L)'
;MASMKADLRLAFEPPQDESLQRSAFLSLKQGRRSMLEYIQRARHLVSCITTHPVVDMATQVHVFVSGMNAGYQRFYLIWKAPMTLEEAFATALREDYSVTASQAFDVSRVSEPEPEPMEVDAIQHYGGRRAPTSSTGATTSSSTRSPRPMRCFRCGKPGHRAAVCRAPSPVMANVTTTSDVAVPKNGDNQ
;
A
#
# COMPACT_ATOMS: atom_id res chain seq x y z
N MET A 1 -16.65 20.24 -52.34
CA MET A 1 -15.59 19.64 -51.50
C MET A 1 -16.08 18.53 -50.57
N ALA A 2 -17.28 18.59 -49.98
CA ALA A 2 -17.80 17.51 -49.12
C ALA A 2 -17.99 16.17 -49.87
N SER A 3 -18.42 16.21 -51.15
CA SER A 3 -18.63 15.01 -51.99
C SER A 3 -17.35 14.21 -52.25
N MET A 4 -16.26 14.87 -52.66
CA MET A 4 -14.98 14.20 -52.95
C MET A 4 -14.37 13.52 -51.72
N LYS A 5 -14.52 14.12 -50.52
CA LYS A 5 -14.03 13.51 -49.27
C LYS A 5 -14.77 12.22 -48.94
N ALA A 6 -16.08 12.17 -49.18
CA ALA A 6 -16.89 10.97 -48.98
C ALA A 6 -16.55 9.89 -50.02
N ASP A 7 -16.37 10.26 -51.29
CA ASP A 7 -15.97 9.34 -52.36
C ASP A 7 -14.60 8.72 -52.11
N LEU A 8 -13.61 9.52 -51.69
CA LEU A 8 -12.28 9.03 -51.34
C LEU A 8 -12.33 8.07 -50.14
N ARG A 9 -13.16 8.36 -49.13
CA ARG A 9 -13.37 7.42 -48.03
C ARG A 9 -13.97 6.12 -48.54
N LEU A 10 -15.07 6.16 -49.29
CA LEU A 10 -15.70 4.95 -49.80
C LEU A 10 -14.77 4.10 -50.68
N ALA A 11 -13.91 4.74 -51.47
CA ALA A 11 -12.99 4.05 -52.39
C ALA A 11 -11.77 3.42 -51.70
N PHE A 12 -11.30 4.00 -50.59
CA PHE A 12 -10.05 3.60 -49.93
C PHE A 12 -10.23 3.05 -48.51
N GLU A 13 -11.42 3.18 -47.92
CA GLU A 13 -11.76 2.55 -46.64
C GLU A 13 -11.87 1.05 -46.92
N PRO A 14 -10.99 0.23 -46.30
CA PRO A 14 -11.09 -1.22 -46.44
C PRO A 14 -12.51 -1.67 -46.07
N PRO A 15 -13.00 -2.82 -46.55
CA PRO A 15 -14.26 -3.40 -46.09
C PRO A 15 -14.17 -3.60 -44.57
N GLN A 16 -14.57 -2.58 -43.83
CA GLN A 16 -14.45 -2.54 -42.39
C GLN A 16 -15.61 -3.38 -41.93
N ASP A 17 -15.35 -4.65 -41.65
CA ASP A 17 -16.33 -5.52 -41.04
C ASP A 17 -16.50 -5.07 -39.58
N GLU A 18 -17.23 -3.98 -39.41
CA GLU A 18 -17.57 -3.44 -38.10
C GLU A 18 -18.31 -4.50 -37.28
N SER A 19 -19.03 -5.43 -37.91
CA SER A 19 -19.70 -6.53 -37.21
C SER A 19 -18.68 -7.49 -36.57
N LEU A 20 -17.59 -7.80 -37.27
CA LEU A 20 -16.47 -8.56 -36.74
C LEU A 20 -15.74 -7.80 -35.64
N GLN A 21 -15.50 -6.49 -35.81
CA GLN A 21 -14.84 -5.70 -34.76
C GLN A 21 -15.70 -5.57 -33.51
N ARG A 22 -17.01 -5.40 -33.66
CA ARG A 22 -17.98 -5.43 -32.55
C ARG A 22 -17.96 -6.78 -31.85
N SER A 23 -18.04 -7.89 -32.58
CA SER A 23 -18.02 -9.23 -31.96
C SER A 23 -16.69 -9.53 -31.27
N ALA A 24 -15.57 -9.08 -31.85
CA ALA A 24 -14.24 -9.17 -31.24
C ALA A 24 -14.12 -8.33 -29.96
N PHE A 25 -14.75 -7.15 -29.91
CA PHE A 25 -14.81 -6.33 -28.72
C PHE A 25 -15.68 -6.96 -27.63
N LEU A 26 -16.90 -7.42 -27.96
CA LEU A 26 -17.81 -8.04 -26.99
C LEU A 26 -17.25 -9.34 -26.39
N SER A 27 -16.41 -10.06 -27.15
CA SER A 27 -15.72 -11.27 -26.70
C SER A 27 -14.31 -11.01 -26.17
N LEU A 28 -13.92 -9.74 -25.97
CA LEU A 28 -12.59 -9.34 -25.54
C LEU A 28 -12.24 -9.98 -24.18
N LYS A 29 -11.06 -10.63 -24.15
CA LYS A 29 -10.48 -11.23 -22.94
C LYS A 29 -8.99 -10.91 -22.86
N GLN A 30 -8.50 -10.66 -21.65
CA GLN A 30 -7.09 -10.38 -21.36
C GLN A 30 -6.22 -11.61 -21.67
N GLY A 31 -6.61 -12.78 -21.13
CA GLY A 31 -5.91 -14.03 -21.40
C GLY A 31 -4.46 -13.96 -20.93
N ARG A 32 -3.49 -14.22 -21.82
CA ARG A 32 -2.05 -14.17 -21.50
C ARG A 32 -1.39 -12.81 -21.79
N ARG A 33 -2.16 -11.80 -22.22
CA ARG A 33 -1.63 -10.48 -22.59
C ARG A 33 -1.27 -9.67 -21.35
N SER A 34 -0.25 -8.82 -21.48
CA SER A 34 0.03 -7.80 -20.48
C SER A 34 -1.14 -6.81 -20.38
N MET A 35 -1.22 -6.05 -19.28
CA MET A 35 -2.27 -5.04 -19.13
C MET A 35 -2.23 -4.00 -20.26
N LEU A 36 -1.03 -3.59 -20.66
CA LEU A 36 -0.83 -2.62 -21.74
C LEU A 36 -1.31 -3.15 -23.10
N GLU A 37 -0.93 -4.37 -23.47
CA GLU A 37 -1.38 -5.01 -24.72
C GLU A 37 -2.90 -5.18 -24.76
N TYR A 38 -3.48 -5.55 -23.62
CA TYR A 38 -4.92 -5.69 -23.47
C TYR A 38 -5.65 -4.36 -23.72
N ILE A 39 -5.17 -3.27 -23.11
CA ILE A 39 -5.71 -1.92 -23.29
C ILE A 39 -5.54 -1.43 -24.72
N GLN A 40 -4.37 -1.65 -25.34
CA GLN A 40 -4.13 -1.28 -26.73
C GLN A 40 -5.10 -1.99 -27.67
N ARG A 41 -5.32 -3.29 -27.47
CA ARG A 41 -6.30 -4.07 -28.25
C ARG A 41 -7.72 -3.54 -28.04
N ALA A 42 -8.12 -3.26 -26.80
CA ALA A 42 -9.43 -2.68 -26.51
C ALA A 42 -9.63 -1.34 -27.22
N ARG A 43 -8.65 -0.43 -27.10
CA ARG A 43 -8.68 0.89 -27.74
C ARG A 43 -8.75 0.79 -29.27
N HIS A 44 -7.99 -0.15 -29.86
CA HIS A 44 -8.03 -0.38 -31.30
C HIS A 44 -9.40 -0.86 -31.77
N LEU A 45 -9.98 -1.85 -31.08
CA LEU A 45 -11.32 -2.37 -31.43
C LEU A 45 -12.39 -1.28 -31.36
N VAL A 46 -12.38 -0.45 -30.31
CA VAL A 46 -13.31 0.68 -30.17
C VAL A 46 -13.08 1.72 -31.26
N SER A 47 -11.82 2.03 -31.60
CA SER A 47 -11.48 2.94 -32.71
C SER A 47 -11.96 2.43 -34.07
N CYS A 48 -12.04 1.11 -34.26
CA CYS A 48 -12.51 0.51 -35.50
C CYS A 48 -14.04 0.44 -35.62
N ILE A 49 -14.78 0.81 -34.57
CA ILE A 49 -16.25 0.87 -34.60
C ILE A 49 -16.60 2.35 -34.83
N THR A 50 -16.71 2.75 -36.10
CA THR A 50 -16.82 4.15 -36.53
C THR A 50 -18.26 4.65 -36.59
N THR A 51 -19.25 3.78 -36.76
CA THR A 51 -20.65 4.15 -36.58
C THR A 51 -20.93 4.50 -35.11
N HIS A 52 -21.62 5.62 -34.87
CA HIS A 52 -22.18 6.09 -33.59
C HIS A 52 -22.54 4.95 -32.61
N PRO A 53 -22.36 5.14 -31.29
CA PRO A 53 -22.19 4.05 -30.33
C PRO A 53 -23.40 3.12 -30.31
N VAL A 54 -23.30 2.00 -31.02
CA VAL A 54 -24.19 0.84 -30.82
C VAL A 54 -23.97 0.25 -29.42
N VAL A 55 -22.75 0.44 -28.88
CA VAL A 55 -22.36 -0.02 -27.54
C VAL A 55 -22.28 1.19 -26.62
N ASP A 56 -23.21 1.26 -25.66
CA ASP A 56 -23.22 2.27 -24.61
C ASP A 56 -21.89 2.30 -23.83
N MET A 57 -21.50 3.48 -23.33
CA MET A 57 -20.24 3.68 -22.61
C MET A 57 -20.14 2.75 -21.40
N ALA A 58 -21.23 2.54 -20.67
CA ALA A 58 -21.25 1.60 -19.54
C ALA A 58 -21.02 0.16 -20.01
N THR A 59 -21.54 -0.21 -21.18
CA THR A 59 -21.30 -1.54 -21.77
C THR A 59 -19.85 -1.70 -22.19
N GLN A 60 -19.21 -0.67 -22.74
CA GLN A 60 -17.79 -0.72 -23.10
C GLN A 60 -16.90 -0.93 -21.88
N VAL A 61 -17.15 -0.17 -20.81
CA VAL A 61 -16.46 -0.34 -19.52
C VAL A 61 -16.71 -1.75 -18.96
N HIS A 62 -17.96 -2.20 -18.96
CA HIS A 62 -18.32 -3.52 -18.46
C HIS A 62 -17.62 -4.64 -19.22
N VAL A 63 -17.57 -4.59 -20.55
CA VAL A 63 -16.86 -5.56 -21.39
C VAL A 63 -15.36 -5.56 -21.08
N PHE A 64 -14.75 -4.37 -20.96
CA PHE A 64 -13.34 -4.25 -20.61
C PHE A 64 -13.03 -4.88 -19.25
N VAL A 65 -13.74 -4.48 -18.20
CA VAL A 65 -13.55 -4.99 -16.82
C VAL A 65 -13.88 -6.48 -16.75
N SER A 66 -14.93 -6.93 -17.44
CA SER A 66 -15.33 -8.33 -17.48
C SER A 66 -14.39 -9.24 -18.28
N GLY A 67 -13.64 -8.67 -19.23
CA GLY A 67 -12.60 -9.38 -19.97
C GLY A 67 -11.26 -9.46 -19.25
N MET A 68 -11.04 -8.68 -18.18
CA MET A 68 -9.80 -8.72 -17.39
C MET A 68 -9.66 -10.05 -16.63
N ASN A 69 -8.42 -10.49 -16.45
CA ASN A 69 -8.11 -11.63 -15.61
C ASN A 69 -8.54 -11.38 -14.15
N ALA A 70 -8.88 -12.44 -13.43
CA ALA A 70 -9.18 -12.35 -12.01
C ALA A 70 -7.94 -11.85 -11.25
N GLY A 71 -8.13 -10.87 -10.38
CA GLY A 71 -7.04 -10.24 -9.63
C GLY A 71 -7.46 -8.93 -8.98
N TYR A 72 -6.51 -8.32 -8.28
CA TYR A 72 -6.72 -7.05 -7.57
C TYR A 72 -7.15 -5.92 -8.51
N GLN A 73 -6.52 -5.81 -9.69
CA GLN A 73 -6.80 -4.75 -10.66
C GLN A 73 -8.27 -4.79 -11.13
N ARG A 74 -8.79 -5.99 -11.43
CA ARG A 74 -10.20 -6.19 -11.81
C ARG A 74 -11.13 -5.85 -10.66
N PHE A 75 -10.83 -6.34 -9.45
CA PHE A 75 -11.63 -6.04 -8.26
C PHE A 75 -11.69 -4.54 -7.97
N TYR A 76 -10.55 -3.85 -8.03
CA TYR A 76 -10.45 -2.42 -7.80
C TYR A 76 -11.28 -1.62 -8.82
N LEU A 77 -11.27 -2.01 -10.09
CA LEU A 77 -12.09 -1.35 -11.12
C LEU A 77 -13.59 -1.58 -10.91
N ILE A 78 -14.01 -2.78 -10.49
CA ILE A 78 -15.42 -3.05 -10.13
C ILE A 78 -15.83 -2.15 -8.97
N TRP A 79 -14.98 -2.00 -7.97
CA TRP A 79 -15.24 -1.15 -6.81
C TRP A 79 -15.23 0.35 -7.15
N LYS A 80 -14.27 0.81 -7.96
CA LYS A 80 -14.14 2.22 -8.37
C LYS A 80 -15.28 2.67 -9.31
N ALA A 81 -15.85 1.73 -10.07
CA ALA A 81 -16.94 1.96 -11.02
C ALA A 81 -16.66 3.13 -12.00
N PRO A 82 -15.61 3.02 -12.84
CA PRO A 82 -15.27 4.06 -13.82
C PRO A 82 -16.42 4.30 -14.80
N MET A 83 -16.65 5.56 -15.17
CA MET A 83 -17.74 5.92 -16.08
C MET A 83 -17.33 5.90 -17.56
N THR A 84 -16.03 5.92 -17.82
CA THR A 84 -15.47 5.94 -19.18
C THR A 84 -14.40 4.87 -19.36
N LEU A 85 -14.19 4.49 -20.61
CA LEU A 85 -13.20 3.48 -20.96
C LEU A 85 -11.77 4.02 -20.72
N GLU A 86 -11.55 5.31 -20.97
CA GLU A 86 -10.30 6.00 -20.71
C GLU A 86 -9.95 6.04 -19.22
N GLU A 87 -10.92 6.29 -18.35
CA GLU A 87 -10.72 6.23 -16.90
C GLU A 87 -10.38 4.82 -16.43
N ALA A 88 -11.06 3.81 -16.98
CA ALA A 88 -10.77 2.41 -16.72
C ALA A 88 -9.34 2.03 -17.18
N PHE A 89 -8.92 2.49 -18.36
CA PHE A 89 -7.56 2.27 -18.88
C PHE A 89 -6.48 2.91 -18.01
N ALA A 90 -6.66 4.18 -17.63
CA ALA A 90 -5.70 4.90 -16.78
C ALA A 90 -5.58 4.24 -15.41
N THR A 91 -6.70 3.80 -14.84
CA THR A 91 -6.72 3.10 -13.56
C THR A 91 -6.05 1.72 -13.67
N ALA A 92 -6.38 0.93 -14.69
CA ALA A 92 -5.79 -0.39 -14.90
C ALA A 92 -4.26 -0.31 -15.03
N LEU A 93 -3.73 0.65 -15.79
CA LEU A 93 -2.29 0.85 -15.93
C LEU A 93 -1.62 1.29 -14.63
N ARG A 94 -2.25 2.20 -13.87
CA ARG A 94 -1.72 2.66 -12.59
C ARG A 94 -1.58 1.51 -11.60
N GLU A 95 -2.59 0.64 -11.52
CA GLU A 95 -2.56 -0.50 -10.60
C GLU A 95 -1.61 -1.61 -11.07
N ASP A 96 -1.45 -1.81 -12.38
CA ASP A 96 -0.46 -2.75 -12.91
C ASP A 96 0.98 -2.29 -12.61
N TYR A 97 1.22 -0.99 -12.75
CA TYR A 97 2.49 -0.38 -12.39
C TYR A 97 2.75 -0.42 -10.88
N SER A 98 1.77 -0.13 -10.03
CA SER A 98 1.94 -0.15 -8.57
C SER A 98 2.33 -1.53 -8.05
N VAL A 99 1.73 -2.60 -8.61
CA VAL A 99 2.07 -4.00 -8.29
C VAL A 99 3.49 -4.32 -8.76
N THR A 100 3.83 -3.95 -10.00
CA THR A 100 5.15 -4.23 -10.58
C THR A 100 6.26 -3.50 -9.83
N ALA A 101 6.05 -2.22 -9.49
CA ALA A 101 6.98 -1.42 -8.72
C ALA A 101 7.18 -2.01 -7.30
N SER A 102 6.10 -2.42 -6.63
CA SER A 102 6.19 -3.04 -5.30
C SER A 102 7.02 -4.32 -5.32
N GLN A 103 6.90 -5.15 -6.36
CA GLN A 103 7.73 -6.34 -6.52
C GLN A 103 9.21 -6.00 -6.78
N ALA A 104 9.49 -4.96 -7.56
CA ALA A 104 10.87 -4.52 -7.82
C ALA A 104 11.57 -4.05 -6.53
N PHE A 105 10.86 -3.36 -5.65
CA PHE A 105 11.41 -2.95 -4.35
C PHE A 105 11.59 -4.12 -3.38
N ASP A 106 10.73 -5.14 -3.43
CA ASP A 106 10.85 -6.33 -2.58
C ASP A 106 12.12 -7.14 -2.92
N VAL A 107 12.42 -7.31 -4.22
CA VAL A 107 13.64 -7.98 -4.68
C VAL A 107 14.91 -7.19 -4.30
N SER A 108 14.83 -5.86 -4.23
CA SER A 108 15.97 -5.03 -3.82
C SER A 108 16.28 -5.09 -2.32
N ARG A 109 15.33 -5.50 -1.46
CA ARG A 109 15.55 -5.60 0.00
C ARG A 109 16.32 -6.85 0.41
N VAL A 110 16.64 -7.74 -0.52
CA VAL A 110 17.40 -8.97 -0.26
C VAL A 110 18.93 -8.78 -0.43
N SER A 111 19.41 -7.58 -0.78
CA SER A 111 20.86 -7.33 -0.93
C SER A 111 21.37 -6.00 -0.36
N GLU A 112 20.63 -5.38 0.56
CA GLU A 112 21.20 -4.33 1.41
C GLU A 112 21.57 -4.97 2.76
N PRO A 113 22.84 -4.92 3.19
CA PRO A 113 23.19 -5.32 4.55
C PRO A 113 22.39 -4.43 5.49
N GLU A 114 21.60 -5.06 6.35
CA GLU A 114 20.91 -4.41 7.47
C GLU A 114 21.92 -3.46 8.15
N PRO A 115 21.58 -2.17 8.35
CA PRO A 115 22.51 -1.25 9.00
C PRO A 115 22.82 -1.83 10.37
N GLU A 116 24.08 -2.21 10.59
CA GLU A 116 24.53 -2.71 11.88
C GLU A 116 24.06 -1.72 12.95
N PRO A 117 23.35 -2.20 13.99
CA PRO A 117 22.89 -1.33 15.04
C PRO A 117 24.09 -0.64 15.66
N MET A 118 24.18 0.69 15.51
CA MET A 118 25.24 1.48 16.13
C MET A 118 25.20 1.22 17.63
N GLU A 119 26.31 0.75 18.19
CA GLU A 119 26.41 0.53 19.63
C GLU A 119 26.19 1.86 20.35
N VAL A 120 25.06 1.96 21.03
CA VAL A 120 24.71 3.14 21.81
C VAL A 120 25.52 3.07 23.10
N ASP A 121 26.63 3.81 23.17
CA ASP A 121 27.43 3.92 24.38
C ASP A 121 26.53 4.40 25.53
N ALA A 122 26.28 3.50 26.48
CA ALA A 122 25.52 3.83 27.67
C ALA A 122 26.31 4.87 28.46
N ILE A 123 25.81 6.11 28.47
CA ILE A 123 26.34 7.22 29.27
C ILE A 123 26.54 6.70 30.70
N GLN A 124 27.80 6.62 31.12
CA GLN A 124 28.14 6.31 32.50
C GLN A 124 27.55 7.43 33.35
N HIS A 125 26.49 7.12 34.09
CA HIS A 125 25.96 8.01 35.10
C HIS A 125 27.10 8.37 36.05
N TYR A 126 27.52 9.63 36.01
CA TYR A 126 28.37 10.26 37.02
C TYR A 126 27.57 10.29 38.32
N GLY A 127 27.66 9.19 39.07
CA GLY A 127 27.31 9.12 40.48
C GLY A 127 28.31 9.94 41.27
N GLY A 128 28.09 11.26 41.32
CA GLY A 128 28.81 12.12 42.24
C GLY A 128 28.51 11.72 43.69
N ARG A 129 29.47 11.08 44.35
CA ARG A 129 30.09 11.55 45.61
C ARG A 129 30.97 10.48 46.26
N ARG A 130 32.19 10.95 46.56
CA ARG A 130 33.15 10.53 47.60
C ARG A 130 33.82 9.17 47.44
N ALA A 131 35.08 9.26 47.00
CA ALA A 131 36.16 8.37 47.41
C ALA A 131 36.27 8.30 48.95
N PRO A 132 36.82 7.20 49.49
CA PRO A 132 38.23 7.29 49.82
C PRO A 132 39.07 6.03 49.47
N THR A 133 40.26 6.32 48.97
CA THR A 133 41.58 5.76 49.32
C THR A 133 41.92 4.27 49.11
N SER A 134 43.08 4.11 48.49
CA SER A 134 44.10 3.07 48.71
C SER A 134 44.04 1.80 47.83
N SER A 135 44.89 1.85 46.80
CA SER A 135 45.94 0.90 46.45
C SER A 135 45.73 -0.60 46.69
N THR A 136 46.12 -1.33 45.64
CA THR A 136 46.81 -2.64 45.63
C THR A 136 45.95 -3.77 45.06
N GLY A 137 46.55 -4.45 44.08
CA GLY A 137 46.36 -5.88 43.93
C GLY A 137 45.30 -6.28 42.92
N ALA A 138 45.78 -6.69 41.75
CA ALA A 138 45.11 -7.72 40.98
C ALA A 138 44.75 -8.89 41.91
N THR A 139 43.46 -9.17 42.06
CA THR A 139 42.98 -10.50 42.40
C THR A 139 41.83 -10.86 41.48
N THR A 140 42.09 -11.92 40.74
CA THR A 140 41.12 -12.78 40.09
C THR A 140 39.90 -13.01 40.98
N SER A 141 38.74 -12.50 40.58
CA SER A 141 37.46 -12.99 41.09
C SER A 141 36.60 -13.39 39.92
N SER A 142 36.65 -14.69 39.62
CA SER A 142 35.59 -15.37 38.89
C SER A 142 34.26 -15.07 39.59
N SER A 143 33.35 -14.39 38.92
CA SER A 143 31.95 -14.45 39.30
C SER A 143 31.15 -14.79 38.05
N THR A 144 31.06 -16.10 37.85
CA THR A 144 29.96 -16.80 37.19
C THR A 144 28.62 -16.14 37.55
N ARG A 145 28.22 -15.12 36.79
CA ARG A 145 26.97 -14.42 37.04
C ARG A 145 25.88 -15.07 36.21
N SER A 146 25.38 -16.16 36.80
CA SER A 146 24.18 -16.93 36.46
C SER A 146 23.10 -16.07 35.75
N PRO A 147 22.36 -16.61 34.75
CA PRO A 147 21.29 -15.87 34.08
C PRO A 147 20.28 -15.46 35.15
N ARG A 148 20.16 -14.15 35.43
CA ARG A 148 19.18 -13.70 36.42
C ARG A 148 17.81 -14.14 35.90
N PRO A 149 17.04 -14.94 36.67
CA PRO A 149 15.77 -15.45 36.19
C PRO A 149 14.84 -14.29 35.89
N MET A 150 14.30 -14.28 34.66
CA MET A 150 13.33 -13.27 34.22
C MET A 150 12.23 -13.13 35.26
N ARG A 151 11.99 -11.88 35.69
CA ARG A 151 10.95 -11.52 36.65
C ARG A 151 9.68 -11.11 35.91
N CYS A 152 8.53 -11.46 36.46
CA CYS A 152 7.24 -11.05 35.92
C CYS A 152 7.07 -9.52 36.02
N PHE A 153 6.83 -8.84 34.90
CA PHE A 153 6.62 -7.38 34.88
C PHE A 153 5.38 -6.90 35.66
N ARG A 154 4.44 -7.80 36.00
CA ARG A 154 3.24 -7.48 36.79
C ARG A 154 3.47 -7.57 38.30
N CYS A 155 4.24 -8.55 38.79
CA CYS A 155 4.37 -8.84 40.23
C CYS A 155 5.82 -8.94 40.73
N GLY A 156 6.82 -8.78 39.85
CA GLY A 156 8.25 -8.81 40.19
C GLY A 156 8.81 -10.19 40.58
N LYS A 157 7.98 -11.23 40.64
CA LYS A 157 8.39 -12.60 41.03
C LYS A 157 8.97 -13.36 39.82
N PRO A 158 10.07 -14.12 40.00
CA PRO A 158 10.62 -14.98 38.95
C PRO A 158 9.73 -16.20 38.67
N GLY A 159 9.97 -16.89 37.55
CA GLY A 159 9.35 -18.19 37.26
C GLY A 159 8.08 -18.16 36.38
N HIS A 160 7.61 -16.99 35.95
CA HIS A 160 6.51 -16.86 35.00
C HIS A 160 6.54 -15.50 34.27
N ARG A 161 5.89 -15.43 33.09
CA ARG A 161 5.72 -14.17 32.32
C ARG A 161 4.44 -13.45 32.74
N ALA A 162 4.35 -12.14 32.50
CA ALA A 162 3.20 -11.32 32.86
C ALA A 162 1.85 -11.80 32.28
N ALA A 163 1.89 -12.50 31.13
CA ALA A 163 0.72 -13.09 30.47
C ALA A 163 0.05 -14.23 31.27
N VAL A 164 0.82 -14.95 32.09
CA VAL A 164 0.34 -16.11 32.90
C VAL A 164 0.31 -15.80 34.40
N CYS A 165 0.49 -14.52 34.75
CA CYS A 165 0.49 -14.08 36.14
C CYS A 165 -0.93 -14.04 36.71
N ARG A 166 -1.15 -14.76 37.81
CA ARG A 166 -2.43 -14.74 38.56
C ARG A 166 -2.52 -13.64 39.63
N ALA A 167 -1.51 -12.76 39.72
CA ALA A 167 -1.57 -11.62 40.64
C ALA A 167 -2.63 -10.61 40.15
N PRO A 168 -3.39 -9.97 41.07
CA PRO A 168 -4.34 -8.92 40.71
C PRO A 168 -3.65 -7.85 39.87
N SER A 169 -4.32 -7.37 38.82
CA SER A 169 -3.79 -6.26 38.03
C SER A 169 -3.61 -5.04 38.94
N PRO A 170 -2.45 -4.37 38.96
CA PRO A 170 -2.35 -3.09 39.64
C PRO A 170 -3.35 -2.15 38.98
N VAL A 171 -4.32 -1.68 39.76
CA VAL A 171 -5.28 -0.66 39.33
C VAL A 171 -4.47 0.62 39.15
N MET A 172 -4.36 1.11 37.91
CA MET A 172 -3.76 2.43 37.69
C MET A 172 -4.68 3.46 38.34
N ALA A 173 -4.18 4.14 39.37
CA ALA A 173 -4.82 5.34 39.87
C ALA A 173 -4.84 6.36 38.71
N ASN A 174 -6.04 6.77 38.35
CA ASN A 174 -6.39 7.79 37.38
C ASN A 174 -5.49 9.03 37.49
N VAL A 175 -4.75 9.29 36.41
CA VAL A 175 -4.10 10.59 36.18
C VAL A 175 -5.20 11.58 35.83
N THR A 176 -5.48 12.50 36.76
CA THR A 176 -6.29 13.69 36.51
C THR A 176 -5.54 14.59 35.53
N THR A 177 -5.89 14.54 34.26
CA THR A 177 -5.50 15.56 33.28
C THR A 177 -6.26 16.84 33.58
N THR A 178 -5.59 17.82 34.18
CA THR A 178 -6.04 19.21 34.21
C THR A 178 -5.94 19.77 32.80
N SER A 179 -7.08 19.90 32.12
CA SER A 179 -7.18 20.62 30.86
C SER A 179 -7.30 22.11 31.15
N ASP A 180 -6.20 22.84 31.00
CA ASP A 180 -6.21 24.31 30.92
C ASP A 180 -6.88 24.73 29.60
N VAL A 181 -8.19 24.98 29.68
CA VAL A 181 -8.97 25.60 28.60
C VAL A 181 -8.74 27.11 28.65
N ALA A 182 -8.05 27.63 27.64
CA ALA A 182 -8.03 29.05 27.35
C ALA A 182 -9.45 29.52 26.96
N VAL A 183 -10.05 30.33 27.83
CA VAL A 183 -11.36 30.97 27.63
C VAL A 183 -11.23 32.09 26.59
N PRO A 184 -12.02 32.08 25.49
CA PRO A 184 -12.12 33.24 24.62
C PRO A 184 -13.04 34.30 25.27
N LYS A 185 -12.53 35.53 25.38
CA LYS A 185 -13.30 36.72 25.76
C LYS A 185 -14.28 37.03 24.62
N ASN A 186 -15.55 36.71 24.81
CA ASN A 186 -16.64 37.33 24.06
C ASN A 186 -17.15 38.54 24.86
N GLY A 187 -17.24 39.70 24.22
CA GLY A 187 -17.72 40.94 24.83
C GLY A 187 -18.50 41.72 23.79
N ASP A 188 -19.81 41.49 23.77
CA ASP A 188 -20.79 42.25 23.02
C ASP A 188 -21.14 43.57 23.75
N ASN A 189 -20.91 44.68 23.04
CA ASN A 189 -21.81 45.83 22.85
C ASN A 189 -22.54 46.48 24.05
N GLN A 190 -22.05 47.64 24.49
CA GLN A 190 -22.83 48.90 24.65
C GLN A 190 -21.91 50.11 24.87
#